data_AF-A0A427ADA9-F1
#
_entry.id   AF-A0A427ADA9-F1
#
_cell.length_a   1.000
_cell.length_b   1.000
_cell.length_c   1.000
_cell.angle_alpha   90.00
_cell.angle_beta   90.00
_cell.angle_gamma   90.00
#
_symmetry.space_group_name_H-M   'P 1'
#
loop_
_entity.id
_entity.type
_entity.pdbx_description
1 polymer ?
#
loop_
_entity_poly.entity_id
_entity_poly.type
_entity_poly.pdbx_seq_one_letter_code
_entity_poly.pdbx_strand_id
1 'polypeptide(L)'
;AQYAFSVLVPDLFRGNPCKKGWAVDRYEDWLSGQLPERVTRDIDTCAKWMIDEFMAAGISKKLGIIGFGFGGGHLIKALARDEQAYFGTGICFYGSNIDPSKGSNINVPVLFICGDNDPFCPVNTLHQIEKNIQSSRVVIYRGRSHGFAHQPESEEDDQAAEDAFAIMRNWLHDNLLVSKN
;
A
#
# COMPACT_ATOMS: atom_id res chain seq x y z
N ALA A 1 -6.76 -13.21 18.12
CA ALA A 1 -7.58 -13.93 17.12
C ALA A 1 -6.96 -13.75 15.75
N GLN A 2 -6.83 -14.80 14.94
CA GLN A 2 -6.34 -14.69 13.57
C GLN A 2 -7.54 -14.31 12.68
N TYR A 3 -7.51 -13.12 12.09
CA TYR A 3 -8.57 -12.69 11.16
C TYR A 3 -8.35 -13.36 9.81
N ALA A 4 -9.42 -13.90 9.21
CA ALA A 4 -9.37 -14.51 7.89
C ALA A 4 -9.78 -13.48 6.83
N PHE A 5 -8.86 -13.20 5.90
CA PHE A 5 -9.11 -12.36 4.72
C PHE A 5 -8.89 -13.21 3.46
N SER A 6 -9.76 -13.03 2.46
CA SER A 6 -9.46 -13.46 1.10
C SER A 6 -8.49 -12.45 0.49
N VAL A 7 -7.39 -12.92 -0.09
CA VAL A 7 -6.31 -12.06 -0.60
C VAL A 7 -6.10 -12.32 -2.09
N LEU A 8 -6.04 -11.24 -2.87
CA LEU A 8 -5.64 -11.25 -4.28
C LEU A 8 -4.32 -10.51 -4.43
N VAL A 9 -3.31 -11.16 -5.01
CA VAL A 9 -2.02 -10.54 -5.34
C VAL A 9 -1.86 -10.56 -6.87
N PRO A 10 -2.15 -9.46 -7.57
CA PRO A 10 -2.02 -9.42 -9.02
C PRO A 10 -0.55 -9.38 -9.45
N ASP A 11 -0.21 -10.11 -10.51
CA ASP A 11 1.10 -10.01 -11.17
C ASP A 11 1.17 -8.73 -12.04
N LEU A 12 1.39 -7.60 -11.38
CA LEU A 12 1.51 -6.29 -12.01
C LEU A 12 2.76 -6.17 -12.92
N PHE A 13 3.72 -7.07 -12.75
CA PHE A 13 5.00 -7.09 -13.46
C PHE A 13 5.04 -8.09 -14.62
N ARG A 14 3.97 -8.86 -14.83
CA ARG A 14 3.82 -9.81 -15.95
C ARG A 14 5.00 -10.78 -16.05
N GLY A 15 5.39 -11.36 -14.91
CA GLY A 15 6.51 -12.31 -14.81
C GLY A 15 7.90 -11.67 -14.86
N ASN A 16 8.01 -10.34 -14.83
CA ASN A 16 9.28 -9.61 -14.84
C ASN A 16 9.50 -8.79 -13.55
N PRO A 17 9.68 -9.43 -12.37
CA PRO A 17 9.87 -8.72 -11.12
C PRO A 17 11.24 -8.02 -11.04
N CYS A 18 11.28 -6.89 -10.33
CA CYS A 18 12.52 -6.25 -9.91
C CYS A 18 13.32 -7.17 -8.99
N LYS A 19 14.66 -7.13 -9.05
CA LYS A 19 15.54 -7.92 -8.18
C LYS A 19 16.44 -7.04 -7.32
N LYS A 20 16.76 -7.53 -6.12
CA LYS A 20 17.70 -6.89 -5.21
C LYS A 20 19.09 -6.76 -5.83
N GLY A 21 19.78 -5.66 -5.54
CA GLY A 21 21.15 -5.41 -5.96
C GLY A 21 21.30 -4.97 -7.42
N TRP A 22 20.20 -4.63 -8.10
CA TRP A 22 20.29 -3.97 -9.40
C TRP A 22 20.93 -2.59 -9.24
N ALA A 23 21.80 -2.25 -10.20
CA ALA A 23 22.29 -0.89 -10.36
C ALA A 23 21.12 0.04 -10.72
N VAL A 24 21.27 1.33 -10.40
CA VAL A 24 20.21 2.34 -10.53
C VAL A 24 19.71 2.44 -11.98
N ASP A 25 20.61 2.44 -12.95
CA ASP A 25 20.30 2.47 -14.39
C ASP A 25 19.41 1.29 -14.82
N ARG A 26 19.73 0.08 -14.35
CA ARG A 26 18.93 -1.11 -14.61
C ARG A 26 17.56 -1.05 -13.95
N TYR A 27 17.48 -0.49 -12.74
CA TYR A 27 16.20 -0.27 -12.07
C TYR A 27 15.34 0.74 -12.82
N GLU A 28 15.91 1.85 -13.28
CA GLU A 28 15.23 2.88 -14.06
C GLU A 28 14.74 2.34 -15.41
N ASP A 29 15.57 1.57 -16.12
CA ASP A 29 15.18 0.90 -17.35
C ASP A 29 14.01 -0.06 -17.13
N TRP A 30 14.08 -0.91 -16.10
CA TRP A 30 12.97 -1.80 -15.72
C TRP A 30 11.70 -1.02 -15.36
N LEU A 31 11.83 0.08 -14.60
CA LEU A 31 10.73 0.92 -14.17
C LEU A 31 10.07 1.61 -15.37
N SER A 32 10.84 2.01 -16.38
CA SER A 32 10.32 2.60 -17.62
C SER A 32 9.41 1.64 -18.40
N GLY A 33 9.65 0.33 -18.29
CA GLY A 33 8.79 -0.73 -18.82
C GLY A 33 7.49 -0.95 -18.02
N GLN A 34 7.38 -0.38 -16.81
CA GLN A 34 6.19 -0.44 -15.97
C GLN A 34 5.26 0.74 -16.24
N LEU A 35 4.65 0.74 -17.43
CA LEU A 35 3.74 1.82 -17.88
C LEU A 35 2.69 2.16 -16.79
N PRO A 36 2.68 3.40 -16.24
CA PRO A 36 1.83 3.76 -15.12
C PRO A 36 0.33 3.55 -15.37
N GLU A 37 -0.13 3.78 -16.60
CA GLU A 37 -1.52 3.60 -17.03
C GLU A 37 -1.91 2.12 -17.06
N ARG A 38 -0.98 1.24 -17.46
CA ARG A 38 -1.18 -0.21 -17.45
C ARG A 38 -1.33 -0.71 -16.02
N VAL A 39 -0.38 -0.37 -15.16
CA VAL A 39 -0.40 -0.79 -13.74
C VAL A 39 -1.65 -0.28 -13.05
N THR A 40 -2.04 0.97 -13.34
CA THR A 40 -3.30 1.55 -12.89
C THR A 40 -4.50 0.70 -13.32
N ARG A 41 -4.63 0.43 -14.62
CA ARG A 41 -5.73 -0.37 -15.16
C ARG A 41 -5.78 -1.79 -14.57
N ASP A 42 -4.61 -2.40 -14.36
CA ASP A 42 -4.51 -3.74 -13.78
C ASP A 42 -5.05 -3.75 -12.34
N ILE A 43 -4.68 -2.77 -11.51
CA ILE A 43 -5.20 -2.62 -10.15
C ILE A 43 -6.72 -2.42 -10.16
N ASP A 44 -7.23 -1.53 -11.01
CA ASP A 44 -8.68 -1.23 -11.08
C ASP A 44 -9.48 -2.45 -11.54
N THR A 45 -8.96 -3.17 -12.53
CA THR A 45 -9.58 -4.39 -13.05
C THR A 45 -9.65 -5.47 -11.97
N CYS A 46 -8.58 -5.66 -11.21
CA CYS A 46 -8.54 -6.63 -10.11
C CYS A 46 -9.48 -6.24 -8.96
N ALA A 47 -9.53 -4.97 -8.58
CA ALA A 47 -10.44 -4.47 -7.54
C ALA A 47 -11.90 -4.67 -7.96
N LYS A 48 -12.25 -4.28 -9.19
CA LYS A 48 -13.59 -4.49 -9.74
C LYS A 48 -13.97 -5.96 -9.79
N TRP A 49 -13.09 -6.82 -10.32
CA TRP A 49 -13.35 -8.26 -10.38
C TRP A 49 -13.61 -8.85 -8.99
N MET A 50 -12.80 -8.49 -7.99
CA MET A 50 -12.97 -8.98 -6.63
C MET A 50 -14.28 -8.50 -5.99
N ILE A 51 -14.70 -7.26 -6.23
CA ILE A 51 -16.01 -6.75 -5.82
C ILE A 51 -17.13 -7.54 -6.52
N ASP A 52 -17.05 -7.74 -7.83
CA ASP A 52 -18.07 -8.46 -8.60
C ASP A 52 -18.24 -9.91 -8.10
N GLU A 53 -17.13 -10.61 -7.81
CA GLU A 53 -17.15 -11.96 -7.24
C GLU A 53 -17.80 -12.01 -5.85
N PHE A 54 -17.45 -11.07 -4.98
CA PHE A 54 -18.09 -10.97 -3.66
C PHE A 54 -19.57 -10.66 -3.76
N MET A 55 -19.96 -9.75 -4.65
CA MET A 55 -21.36 -9.43 -4.91
C MET A 55 -22.13 -10.63 -5.45
N ALA A 56 -21.55 -11.42 -6.37
CA ALA A 56 -22.14 -12.65 -6.87
C ALA A 56 -22.32 -13.71 -5.76
N ALA A 57 -21.43 -13.73 -4.76
CA ALA A 57 -21.55 -14.56 -3.57
C ALA A 57 -22.49 -13.98 -2.47
N GLY A 58 -23.16 -12.85 -2.74
CA GLY A 58 -24.04 -12.17 -1.77
C GLY A 58 -23.29 -11.44 -0.64
N ILE A 59 -21.99 -11.19 -0.81
CA ILE A 59 -21.12 -10.50 0.15
C ILE A 59 -20.99 -9.04 -0.29
N SER A 60 -21.64 -8.13 0.43
CA SER A 60 -21.46 -6.69 0.25
C SER A 60 -20.40 -6.18 1.24
N LYS A 61 -19.13 -6.21 0.84
CA LYS A 61 -18.01 -5.70 1.64
C LYS A 61 -17.09 -4.81 0.81
N LYS A 62 -16.54 -3.80 1.45
CA LYS A 62 -15.45 -3.01 0.89
C LYS A 62 -14.14 -3.81 0.93
N LEU A 63 -13.20 -3.45 0.06
CA LEU A 63 -11.86 -4.03 0.01
C LEU A 63 -10.88 -3.25 0.89
N GLY A 64 -9.92 -3.95 1.48
CA GLY A 64 -8.67 -3.34 1.94
C GLY A 64 -7.63 -3.43 0.83
N ILE A 65 -6.79 -2.41 0.69
CA ILE A 65 -5.65 -2.42 -0.24
C ILE A 65 -4.34 -2.22 0.53
N ILE A 66 -3.32 -3.02 0.21
CA ILE A 66 -2.00 -2.96 0.83
C ILE A 66 -0.96 -2.84 -0.29
N GLY A 67 -0.01 -1.91 -0.14
CA GLY A 67 1.04 -1.67 -1.11
C GLY A 67 2.40 -1.49 -0.45
N PHE A 68 3.45 -2.05 -1.07
CA PHE A 68 4.83 -1.98 -0.60
C PHE A 68 5.71 -1.32 -1.66
N GLY A 69 6.54 -0.33 -1.29
CA GLY A 69 7.48 0.32 -2.21
C GLY A 69 6.77 0.91 -3.43
N PHE A 70 7.05 0.33 -4.60
CA PHE A 70 6.33 0.59 -5.86
C PHE A 70 4.80 0.51 -5.69
N GLY A 71 4.31 -0.57 -5.05
CA GLY A 71 2.89 -0.77 -4.81
C GLY A 71 2.28 0.26 -3.85
N GLY A 72 3.05 0.81 -2.91
CA GLY A 72 2.58 1.85 -1.99
C GLY A 72 2.25 3.15 -2.71
N GLY A 73 3.11 3.59 -3.64
CA GLY A 73 2.83 4.76 -4.48
C GLY A 73 1.61 4.56 -5.39
N HIS A 74 1.47 3.36 -5.97
CA HIS A 74 0.31 3.04 -6.82
C HIS A 74 -0.99 2.88 -6.02
N LEU A 75 -0.93 2.43 -4.76
CA LEU A 75 -2.07 2.39 -3.85
C LEU A 75 -2.64 3.79 -3.62
N ILE A 76 -1.79 4.80 -3.38
CA ILE A 76 -2.26 6.19 -3.21
C ILE A 76 -2.99 6.69 -4.45
N LYS A 77 -2.46 6.38 -5.64
CA LYS A 77 -3.10 6.72 -6.91
C LYS A 77 -4.44 5.99 -7.09
N ALA A 78 -4.53 4.73 -6.65
CA ALA A 78 -5.75 3.93 -6.73
C ALA A 78 -6.84 4.43 -5.79
N LEU A 79 -6.49 4.76 -4.54
CA LEU A 79 -7.45 5.33 -3.58
C LEU A 79 -7.94 6.71 -4.01
N ALA A 80 -7.07 7.55 -4.56
CA ALA A 80 -7.41 8.91 -5.00
C ALA A 80 -8.33 8.95 -6.23
N ARG A 81 -8.53 7.81 -6.92
CA ARG A 81 -9.40 7.67 -8.09
C ARG A 81 -10.58 6.72 -7.84
N ASP A 82 -10.78 6.26 -6.61
CA ASP A 82 -11.83 5.28 -6.27
C ASP A 82 -13.21 5.94 -6.18
N GLU A 83 -13.74 6.35 -7.34
CA GLU A 83 -15.06 6.98 -7.47
C GLU A 83 -16.21 6.00 -7.11
N GLN A 84 -15.97 4.70 -7.25
CA GLN A 84 -16.96 3.65 -6.99
C GLN A 84 -16.94 3.17 -5.52
N ALA A 85 -16.09 3.78 -4.68
CA ALA A 85 -15.95 3.48 -3.26
C ALA A 85 -15.72 1.99 -2.96
N TYR A 86 -14.93 1.32 -3.80
CA TYR A 86 -14.56 -0.09 -3.63
C TYR A 86 -13.74 -0.31 -2.36
N PHE A 87 -12.92 0.66 -1.96
CA PHE A 87 -12.03 0.51 -0.82
C PHE A 87 -12.64 1.06 0.47
N GLY A 88 -12.33 0.39 1.58
CA GLY A 88 -12.65 0.83 2.95
C GLY A 88 -11.45 1.42 3.68
N THR A 89 -10.24 0.99 3.32
CA THR A 89 -8.99 1.47 3.91
C THR A 89 -7.77 1.11 3.07
N GLY A 90 -6.66 1.83 3.26
CA GLY A 90 -5.36 1.52 2.65
C GLY A 90 -4.25 1.35 3.67
N ILE A 91 -3.25 0.54 3.34
CA ILE A 91 -1.97 0.44 4.08
C ILE A 91 -0.80 0.58 3.11
N CYS A 92 -0.04 1.66 3.28
CA CYS A 92 1.11 2.02 2.45
C CYS A 92 2.42 1.79 3.22
N PHE A 93 3.14 0.74 2.85
CA PHE A 93 4.51 0.49 3.32
C PHE A 93 5.52 1.16 2.41
N TYR A 94 6.27 2.13 2.96
CA TYR A 94 7.39 2.86 2.36
C TYR A 94 7.16 3.16 0.87
N GLY A 95 6.03 3.79 0.57
CA GLY A 95 5.58 4.00 -0.80
C GLY A 95 6.50 4.96 -1.56
N SER A 96 6.97 4.53 -2.73
CA SER A 96 7.80 5.36 -3.62
C SER A 96 6.94 6.29 -4.49
N ASN A 97 7.46 7.46 -4.87
CA ASN A 97 6.80 8.40 -5.81
C ASN A 97 5.39 8.83 -5.36
N ILE A 98 5.21 9.04 -4.04
CA ILE A 98 3.97 9.58 -3.50
C ILE A 98 3.87 11.07 -3.84
N ASP A 99 2.72 11.46 -4.38
CA ASP A 99 2.30 12.84 -4.58
C ASP A 99 1.33 13.24 -3.45
N PRO A 100 1.75 14.09 -2.49
CA PRO A 100 0.91 14.48 -1.36
C PRO A 100 -0.39 15.19 -1.73
N SER A 101 -0.44 15.82 -2.91
CA SER A 101 -1.65 16.51 -3.37
C SER A 101 -2.80 15.54 -3.63
N LYS A 102 -2.51 14.25 -3.85
CA LYS A 102 -3.54 13.22 -4.04
C LYS A 102 -4.33 12.91 -2.78
N GLY A 103 -3.80 13.24 -1.60
CA GLY A 103 -4.46 12.96 -0.33
C GLY A 103 -5.87 13.56 -0.25
N SER A 104 -6.11 14.74 -0.82
CA SER A 104 -7.42 15.40 -0.78
C SER A 104 -8.52 14.66 -1.54
N ASN A 105 -8.16 13.72 -2.41
CA ASN A 105 -9.11 12.92 -3.18
C ASN A 105 -9.33 11.53 -2.55
N ILE A 106 -8.66 11.22 -1.44
CA ILE A 106 -8.77 9.93 -0.76
C ILE A 106 -9.81 10.04 0.37
N ASN A 107 -10.89 9.29 0.21
CA ASN A 107 -12.05 9.33 1.12
C ASN A 107 -12.03 8.24 2.21
N VAL A 108 -10.91 7.52 2.34
CA VAL A 108 -10.77 6.38 3.25
C VAL A 108 -9.52 6.53 4.12
N PRO A 109 -9.52 6.01 5.35
CA PRO A 109 -8.36 6.07 6.23
C PRO A 109 -7.19 5.28 5.62
N VAL A 110 -5.98 5.85 5.71
CA VAL A 110 -4.74 5.23 5.24
C VAL A 110 -3.71 5.14 6.36
N LEU A 111 -3.15 3.95 6.56
CA LEU A 111 -1.99 3.73 7.42
C LEU A 111 -0.72 3.81 6.58
N PHE A 112 0.18 4.71 6.94
CA PHE A 112 1.51 4.82 6.35
C PHE A 112 2.54 4.22 7.31
N ILE A 113 3.40 3.34 6.80
CA ILE A 113 4.48 2.73 7.56
C ILE A 113 5.78 2.97 6.78
N CYS A 114 6.78 3.60 7.37
CA CYS A 114 8.08 3.76 6.73
C CYS A 114 9.24 3.71 7.74
N GLY A 115 10.45 3.53 7.21
CA GLY A 115 11.66 3.89 7.92
C GLY A 115 12.01 5.37 7.72
N ASP A 116 12.76 5.97 8.63
CA ASP A 116 13.26 7.35 8.46
C ASP A 116 14.60 7.44 7.69
N ASN A 117 15.24 6.30 7.42
CA ASN A 117 16.45 6.19 6.61
C ASN A 117 16.13 5.66 5.19
N ASP A 118 14.99 6.09 4.64
CA ASP A 118 14.51 5.71 3.32
C ASP A 118 14.48 6.93 2.37
N PRO A 119 15.40 7.03 1.40
CA PRO A 119 15.44 8.16 0.47
C PRO A 119 14.29 8.14 -0.54
N PHE A 120 13.63 6.99 -0.76
CA PHE A 120 12.52 6.86 -1.71
C PHE A 120 11.16 7.22 -1.08
N CYS A 121 11.09 7.27 0.25
CA CYS A 121 9.89 7.59 1.00
C CYS A 121 10.19 8.60 2.13
N PRO A 122 10.43 9.89 1.80
CA PRO A 122 10.74 10.89 2.81
C PRO A 122 9.60 11.06 3.82
N VAL A 123 9.93 11.06 5.12
CA VAL A 123 8.97 11.22 6.22
C VAL A 123 8.09 12.47 6.07
N ASN A 124 8.68 13.58 5.61
CA ASN A 124 7.94 14.83 5.40
C ASN A 124 6.82 14.67 4.34
N THR A 125 7.08 13.92 3.27
CA THR A 125 6.07 13.60 2.25
C THR A 125 4.89 12.85 2.85
N LEU A 126 5.15 11.91 3.77
CA LEU A 126 4.11 11.16 4.46
C LEU A 126 3.25 12.03 5.38
N HIS A 127 3.87 12.93 6.16
CA HIS A 127 3.11 13.87 6.97
C HIS A 127 2.31 14.87 6.15
N GLN A 128 2.81 15.27 4.97
CA GLN A 128 2.06 16.15 4.08
C GLN A 128 0.81 15.48 3.54
N ILE A 129 0.91 14.21 3.11
CA ILE A 129 -0.26 13.49 2.59
C ILE A 129 -1.23 13.10 3.70
N GLU A 130 -0.73 12.66 4.88
CA GLU A 130 -1.55 12.32 6.05
C GLU A 130 -2.50 13.45 6.43
N LYS A 131 -2.02 14.69 6.45
CA LYS A 131 -2.84 15.88 6.76
C LYS A 131 -4.02 16.08 5.81
N ASN A 132 -3.94 15.56 4.60
CA ASN A 132 -4.98 15.68 3.58
C ASN A 132 -5.96 14.49 3.59
N ILE A 133 -5.71 13.46 4.39
CA ILE A 133 -6.53 12.24 4.46
C ILE A 133 -7.12 12.12 5.86
N GLN A 134 -8.45 12.13 5.94
CA GLN A 134 -9.15 11.99 7.21
C GLN A 134 -8.86 10.62 7.86
N SER A 135 -8.63 10.63 9.17
CA SER A 135 -8.40 9.41 9.97
C SER A 135 -7.23 8.55 9.49
N SER A 136 -6.24 9.16 8.83
CA SER A 136 -4.98 8.51 8.48
C SER A 136 -3.97 8.55 9.62
N ARG A 137 -2.94 7.69 9.55
CA ARG A 137 -1.88 7.60 10.56
C ARG A 137 -0.54 7.31 9.90
N VAL A 138 0.51 8.00 10.33
CA VAL A 138 1.91 7.66 9.99
C VAL A 138 2.60 6.94 11.15
N VAL A 139 3.31 5.86 10.84
CA VAL A 139 4.17 5.11 11.75
C VAL A 139 5.59 5.07 11.17
N ILE A 140 6.55 5.56 11.96
CA ILE A 140 7.95 5.72 11.53
C ILE A 140 8.82 4.81 12.38
N TYR A 141 9.62 3.98 11.72
CA TYR A 141 10.62 3.15 12.36
C TYR A 141 12.00 3.78 12.18
N ARG A 142 12.58 4.23 13.30
CA ARG A 142 13.86 4.92 13.32
C ARG A 142 15.00 4.00 12.87
N GLY A 143 15.87 4.52 12.00
CA GLY A 143 17.03 3.83 11.44
C GLY A 143 16.71 2.79 10.36
N ARG A 144 15.43 2.54 10.06
CA ARG A 144 15.03 1.54 9.06
C ARG A 144 15.13 2.09 7.65
N SER A 145 15.59 1.24 6.74
CA SER A 145 15.72 1.55 5.31
C SER A 145 14.45 1.16 4.53
N HIS A 146 14.46 1.47 3.24
CA HIS A 146 13.44 0.98 2.32
C HIS A 146 13.37 -0.55 2.35
N GLY A 147 12.16 -1.10 2.46
CA GLY A 147 11.98 -2.55 2.39
C GLY A 147 12.24 -3.32 3.69
N PHE A 148 12.50 -2.65 4.81
CA PHE A 148 12.82 -3.33 6.09
C PHE A 148 11.80 -4.41 6.48
N ALA A 149 10.52 -4.20 6.16
CA ALA A 149 9.46 -5.15 6.50
C ALA A 149 9.37 -6.39 5.59
N HIS A 150 9.91 -6.34 4.35
CA HIS A 150 9.84 -7.45 3.40
C HIS A 150 11.19 -8.15 3.18
N GLN A 151 12.29 -7.48 3.51
CA GLN A 151 13.67 -7.95 3.36
C GLN A 151 14.48 -7.43 4.53
N PRO A 152 14.21 -7.91 5.76
CA PRO A 152 14.98 -7.53 6.92
C PRO A 152 16.45 -7.90 6.73
N GLU A 153 17.36 -7.00 7.12
CA GLU A 153 18.81 -7.19 7.02
C GLU A 153 19.48 -7.31 8.40
N SER A 154 18.70 -7.15 9.47
CA SER A 154 19.14 -7.16 10.87
C SER A 154 18.03 -7.69 11.78
N GLU A 155 18.39 -8.13 12.99
CA GLU A 155 17.42 -8.51 14.03
C GLU A 155 16.48 -7.34 14.39
N GLU A 156 16.99 -6.12 14.34
CA GLU A 156 16.17 -4.93 14.57
C GLU A 156 15.21 -4.64 13.42
N ASP A 157 15.53 -5.02 12.17
CA ASP A 157 14.59 -4.97 11.06
C ASP A 157 13.52 -6.06 11.21
N ASP A 158 13.90 -7.27 11.62
CA ASP A 158 12.96 -8.36 11.91
C ASP A 158 11.93 -7.93 12.96
N GLN A 159 12.39 -7.37 14.09
CA GLN A 159 11.50 -6.92 15.14
C GLN A 159 10.58 -5.78 14.68
N ALA A 160 11.10 -4.86 13.87
CA ALA A 160 10.33 -3.77 13.29
C ALA A 160 9.30 -4.29 12.28
N ALA A 161 9.65 -5.29 11.47
CA ALA A 161 8.76 -5.92 10.52
C ALA A 161 7.58 -6.60 11.25
N GLU A 162 7.85 -7.37 12.30
CA GLU A 162 6.82 -8.02 13.11
C GLU A 162 5.84 -7.02 13.72
N ASP A 163 6.35 -5.95 14.32
CA ASP A 163 5.55 -4.88 14.89
C ASP A 163 4.72 -4.17 13.81
N ALA A 164 5.32 -3.84 12.67
CA ALA A 164 4.64 -3.21 11.54
C ALA A 164 3.49 -4.08 11.00
N PHE A 165 3.71 -5.39 10.88
CA PHE A 165 2.66 -6.34 10.50
C PHE A 165 1.59 -6.49 11.58
N ALA A 166 1.92 -6.36 12.87
CA ALA A 166 0.94 -6.34 13.95
C ALA A 166 0.04 -5.10 13.89
N ILE A 167 0.63 -3.92 13.69
CA ILE A 167 -0.10 -2.66 13.51
C ILE A 167 -1.01 -2.75 12.27
N MET A 168 -0.49 -3.27 11.14
CA MET A 168 -1.28 -3.48 9.91
C MET A 168 -2.50 -4.38 10.17
N ARG A 169 -2.34 -5.50 10.89
CA ARG A 169 -3.45 -6.41 11.19
C ARG A 169 -4.52 -5.74 12.05
N ASN A 170 -4.12 -4.98 13.07
CA ASN A 170 -5.06 -4.24 13.92
C ASN A 170 -5.78 -3.15 13.12
N TRP A 171 -5.06 -2.45 12.25
CA TRP A 171 -5.64 -1.44 11.37
C TRP A 171 -6.72 -2.02 10.44
N LEU A 172 -6.45 -3.17 9.81
CA LEU A 172 -7.42 -3.88 8.98
C LEU A 172 -8.64 -4.31 9.80
N HIS A 173 -8.44 -4.80 11.02
CA HIS A 173 -9.55 -5.15 11.89
C HIS A 173 -10.45 -3.94 12.15
N ASP A 174 -9.88 -2.81 12.56
CA ASP A 174 -10.64 -1.64 12.99
C ASP A 174 -11.30 -0.91 11.82
N ASN A 175 -10.63 -0.81 10.67
CA ASN A 175 -11.06 -0.02 9.51
C ASN A 175 -11.72 -0.84 8.37
N LEU A 176 -11.75 -2.17 8.48
CA LEU A 176 -12.40 -3.02 7.46
C LEU A 176 -13.41 -4.01 8.04
N LEU A 177 -13.22 -4.48 9.27
CA LEU A 177 -14.11 -5.48 9.88
C LEU A 177 -15.07 -4.88 10.92
N VAL A 178 -14.61 -3.92 11.71
CA VAL A 178 -15.40 -3.32 12.81
C VAL A 178 -16.17 -2.08 12.36
N SER A 179 -15.76 -1.41 11.28
CA SER A 179 -16.38 -0.18 10.79
C SER A 179 -17.86 -0.43 10.45
N LYS A 180 -18.74 -0.01 11.37
CA LYS A 180 -20.19 -0.10 11.24
C LYS A 180 -20.67 1.01 10.30
N ASN A 181 -21.60 0.63 9.41
CA ASN A 181 -22.46 1.54 8.66
C ASN A 181 -23.06 2.63 9.56
#